data_AF-A0A5C8RXK3-F1
#
_entry.id   AF-A0A5C8RXK3-F1
#
_cell.length_a   1.000
_cell.length_b   1.000
_cell.length_c   1.000
_cell.angle_alpha   90.00
_cell.angle_beta   90.00
_cell.angle_gamma   90.00
#
_symmetry.space_group_name_H-M   'P 1'
#
loop_
_entity.id
_entity.type
_entity.pdbx_description
1 polymer ?
#
loop_
_entity_poly.entity_id
_entity_poly.type
_entity_poly.pdbx_seq_one_letter_code
_entity_poly.pdbx_strand_id
1 'polypeptide(L)' 'MDEEAVTSERGAIDRLREAINEEGTASAWADSVGLSRQYVGDVLARRRPPGPRLLSALGLVRETRIVARRS' A
#
# COMPACT_ATOMS: atom_id res chain seq x y z
N MET A 1 18.36 -15.24 -5.30
CA MET A 1 18.18 -14.13 -4.36
C MET A 1 17.17 -13.26 -5.04
N ASP A 2 15.89 -13.49 -4.80
CA ASP A 2 14.83 -12.69 -5.38
C ASP A 2 15.07 -11.25 -4.93
N GLU A 3 15.39 -10.40 -5.90
CA GLU A 3 15.53 -8.97 -5.70
C GLU A 3 14.12 -8.45 -5.42
N GLU A 4 13.65 -8.59 -4.17
CA GLU A 4 12.40 -7.96 -3.74
C GLU A 4 12.53 -6.47 -4.04
N ALA A 5 11.79 -6.01 -5.05
CA ALA A 5 11.81 -4.62 -5.47
C ALA A 5 11.30 -3.74 -4.32
N VAL A 6 12.23 -3.21 -3.54
CA VAL A 6 11.94 -2.31 -2.42
C VAL A 6 11.22 -1.09 -2.97
N THR A 7 10.00 -0.86 -2.49
CA THR A 7 9.19 0.29 -2.91
C THR A 7 8.99 1.29 -1.78
N SER A 8 8.82 2.55 -2.15
CA SER A 8 8.51 3.63 -1.22
C SER A 8 7.00 3.71 -0.96
N GLU A 9 6.57 4.52 0.01
CA GLU A 9 5.14 4.79 0.23
C GLU A 9 4.42 5.25 -1.05
N ARG A 10 5.09 6.05 -1.88
CA ARG A 10 4.55 6.47 -3.18
C ARG A 10 4.28 5.27 -4.07
N GLY A 11 5.22 4.33 -4.15
CA GLY A 11 5.04 3.14 -4.97
C GLY A 11 3.98 2.19 -4.43
N ALA A 12 3.75 2.15 -3.11
CA ALA A 12 2.59 1.45 -2.54
C ALA A 12 1.26 2.10 -2.99
N ILE A 13 1.20 3.43 -3.10
CA ILE A 13 0.02 4.14 -3.62
C ILE A 13 -0.16 3.90 -5.11
N ASP A 14 0.92 3.80 -5.88
CA ASP A 14 0.83 3.52 -7.31
C ASP A 14 0.34 2.07 -7.55
N ARG A 15 0.83 1.09 -6.77
CA ARG A 15 0.28 -0.28 -6.75
C ARG A 15 -1.19 -0.33 -6.37
N LEU A 16 -1.61 0.50 -5.41
CA LEU A 16 -3.03 0.62 -5.07
C LEU A 16 -3.87 1.13 -6.25
N ARG A 17 -3.36 2.12 -7.01
CA ARG A 17 -4.06 2.63 -8.19
C ARG A 17 -4.16 1.60 -9.30
N GLU A 18 -3.10 0.82 -9.53
CA GLU A 18 -3.10 -0.30 -10.47
C GLU A 18 -4.18 -1.32 -10.11
N ALA A 19 -4.20 -1.79 -8.85
CA ALA A 19 -5.20 -2.75 -8.37
C ALA A 19 -6.64 -2.21 -8.47
N ILE A 20 -6.84 -0.92 -8.20
CA ILE A 20 -8.13 -0.25 -8.37
C ILE A 20 -8.54 -0.18 -9.84
N ASN A 21 -7.60 0.05 -10.75
CA ASN A 21 -7.87 0.10 -12.18
C ASN A 21 -8.25 -1.28 -12.74
N GLU A 22 -7.63 -2.35 -12.22
CA GLU A 22 -7.96 -3.73 -12.57
C GLU A 22 -9.36 -4.15 -12.08
N GLU A 23 -9.73 -3.77 -10.85
CA GLU A 23 -11.08 -4.02 -10.31
C GLU A 23 -12.14 -3.06 -10.88
N GLY A 24 -11.72 -1.86 -11.29
CA GLY A 24 -12.52 -0.82 -11.91
C GLY A 24 -12.86 0.36 -10.99
N THR A 25 -13.08 0.15 -9.69
CA THR A 25 -13.30 1.26 -8.74
C THR A 25 -12.67 1.04 -7.38
N ALA A 26 -12.32 2.15 -6.70
CA ALA A 26 -11.75 2.10 -5.36
C ALA A 26 -12.69 1.45 -4.33
N SER A 27 -13.99 1.67 -4.48
CA SER A 27 -15.01 1.07 -3.60
C SER A 27 -15.11 -0.44 -3.80
N ALA A 28 -15.16 -0.90 -5.06
CA ALA A 28 -15.19 -2.32 -5.38
C ALA A 28 -13.94 -3.04 -4.88
N TRP A 29 -12.76 -2.44 -5.10
CA TRP A 29 -11.51 -3.03 -4.63
C TRP A 29 -11.45 -3.08 -3.09
N ALA A 30 -11.86 -2.01 -2.42
CA ALA A 30 -11.92 -1.98 -0.97
C ALA A 30 -12.85 -3.08 -0.42
N ASP A 31 -14.02 -3.25 -1.03
CA ASP A 31 -14.98 -4.28 -0.63
C ASP A 31 -14.41 -5.69 -0.90
N SER A 32 -13.74 -5.92 -2.03
CA SER A 32 -13.17 -7.22 -2.42
C SER A 32 -12.07 -7.69 -1.47
N VAL A 33 -11.27 -6.77 -0.92
CA VAL A 33 -10.22 -7.08 0.07
C VAL A 33 -10.64 -6.87 1.53
N GLY A 34 -11.91 -6.53 1.79
CA GLY A 34 -12.44 -6.35 3.15
C GLY A 34 -11.92 -5.11 3.89
N LEU A 35 -11.60 -4.03 3.17
CA LEU A 35 -11.17 -2.76 3.72
C LEU A 35 -12.29 -1.71 3.65
N SER A 36 -12.27 -0.75 4.58
CA SER A 36 -13.18 0.40 4.51
C SER A 36 -12.84 1.28 3.32
N ARG A 37 -13.87 1.63 2.53
CA ARG A 37 -13.78 2.59 1.41
C ARG A 37 -13.22 3.94 1.86
N GLN A 38 -13.60 4.40 3.06
CA GLN A 38 -13.07 5.64 3.64
C GLN A 38 -11.56 5.53 3.90
N TYR A 39 -11.11 4.39 4.43
CA TYR A 39 -9.70 4.17 4.68
C TYR A 39 -8.88 4.15 3.38
N VAL A 40 -9.36 3.44 2.35
CA VAL A 40 -8.73 3.44 1.02
C VAL A 40 -8.68 4.85 0.43
N GLY A 41 -9.78 5.60 0.54
CA GLY A 41 -9.83 7.00 0.10
C GLY A 41 -8.86 7.92 0.86
N ASP A 42 -8.70 7.73 2.17
CA ASP A 42 -7.73 8.47 2.99
C ASP A 42 -6.28 8.17 2.57
N VAL A 43 -5.98 6.92 2.20
CA VAL A 43 -4.65 6.53 1.71
C VAL A 43 -4.37 7.11 0.32
N LEU A 44 -5.34 7.02 -0.59
CA LEU A 44 -5.23 7.64 -1.93
C LEU A 44 -5.02 9.16 -1.84
N ALA A 45 -5.69 9.81 -0.90
CA ALA A 45 -5.56 11.24 -0.62
C ALA A 45 -4.33 11.60 0.22
N ARG A 46 -3.50 10.62 0.60
CA ARG A 46 -2.30 10.79 1.45
C ARG A 46 -2.59 11.42 2.81
N ARG A 47 -3.82 11.30 3.31
CA ARG A 47 -4.20 11.70 4.67
C ARG A 47 -3.79 10.67 5.70
N ARG A 48 -3.62 9.41 5.27
CA ARG A 48 -3.13 8.29 6.08
C ARG A 48 -2.09 7.49 5.31
N PRO A 49 -1.05 6.96 5.96
CA PRO A 49 -0.12 6.05 5.32
C PRO A 49 -0.76 4.67 5.07
N PRO A 50 -0.28 3.91 4.06
CA PRO A 50 -0.59 2.50 3.88
C PRO A 50 -0.24 1.69 5.14
N GLY A 51 -1.27 1.10 5.73
CA GLY A 51 -1.17 0.25 6.91
C GLY A 51 -1.00 -1.22 6.55
N PRO A 52 -0.71 -2.08 7.54
CA PRO A 52 -0.38 -3.48 7.28
C PRO A 52 -1.41 -4.23 6.46
N ARG A 53 -2.72 -4.08 6.75
CA ARG A 53 -3.78 -4.77 6.00
C ARG A 53 -3.83 -4.36 4.53
N LEU A 54 -3.66 -3.07 4.23
CA LEU A 54 -3.65 -2.58 2.86
C LEU A 54 -2.40 -3.06 2.12
N LEU A 55 -1.24 -3.02 2.78
CA LEU A 55 -0.01 -3.54 2.20
C LEU A 55 -0.13 -5.04 1.90
N SER A 56 -0.63 -5.84 2.84
CA SER A 56 -0.85 -7.27 2.63
C SER A 56 -1.83 -7.56 1.50
N ALA A 57 -2.91 -6.79 1.38
CA ALA A 57 -3.85 -6.90 0.26
C ALA A 57 -3.22 -6.60 -1.11
N LEU A 58 -2.13 -5.81 -1.14
CA LEU A 58 -1.34 -5.53 -2.34
C LEU A 58 -0.14 -6.49 -2.51
N GLY A 59 -0.03 -7.52 -1.66
CA GLY A 59 1.13 -8.42 -1.66
C GLY A 59 2.43 -7.74 -1.19
N LEU A 60 2.32 -6.64 -0.44
CA LEU A 60 3.45 -5.88 0.09
C LEU A 60 3.61 -6.10 1.60
N VAL A 61 4.85 -6.00 2.06
CA VAL A 61 5.19 -5.95 3.49
C VAL A 61 5.98 -4.69 3.81
N ARG A 62 5.82 -4.17 5.02
CA ARG A 62 6.62 -3.03 5.48
C ARG A 62 7.84 -3.54 6.23
N GLU A 63 9.02 -3.27 5.69
CA GLU A 63 10.28 -3.50 6.38
C GLU A 63 10.76 -2.20 7.05
N THR A 64 11.26 -2.29 8.29
CA THR A 64 11.87 -1.16 9.02
C THR A 64 13.33 -1.47 9.26
N ARG A 65 14.23 -0.68 8.65
CA ARG A 65 15.67 -0.85 8.81
C ARG A 65 16.22 0.12 9.85
N ILE A 66 16.86 -0.42 10.89
CA ILE A 66 17.63 0.34 11.87
C ILE A 66 19.08 0.41 11.36
N VAL A 67 19.64 1.62 11.26
CA VAL A 67 21.03 1.83 10.82
C VAL A 67 21.83 2.52 11.93
N ALA A 68 23.08 2.13 12.12
CA ALA A 68 23.97 2.78 13.07
C ALA A 68 24.32 4.20 12.57
N ARG A 69 24.17 5.20 13.42
CA ARG A 69 24.65 6.55 13.14
C ARG A 69 26.16 6.58 13.29
N ARG A 70 26.90 6.77 12.20
CA ARG A 70 28.32 7.10 12.28
C ARG A 70 28.47 8.58 12.63
N SER A 71 29.27 8.86 13.67
CA SER A 71 29.76 10.18 14.07
C SER A 71 30.88 10.63 13.14
#